data_AF-A0AAW1C064-F1
#
_entry.id   AF-A0AAW1C064-F1
#
_cell.length_a   1.000
_cell.length_b   1.000
_cell.length_c   1.000
_cell.angle_alpha   90.00
_cell.angle_beta   90.00
_cell.angle_gamma   90.00
#
_symmetry.space_group_name_H-M   'P 1'
#
loop_
_entity.id
_entity.type
_entity.pdbx_description
1 polymer ?
#
loop_
_entity_poly.entity_id
_entity_poly.type
_entity_poly.pdbx_seq_one_letter_code
_entity_poly.pdbx_strand_id
1 'polypeptide(L)'
;MKPFLNSLLQLCPRGSVSLLSRTMPERFGGKHRSVTSVHAYNTKGENTRPTERYPMPNKKDLPHDIMEHLEEAEVKNGFLPNVFKVMANRPEEFRVFFTYHDVIMNKKTGKLSMADKELIAVAVSTVNHTPYCVTAHSASHRKYSKKPTLADQVVVNWKMADLSDREVAMLEFAFAVSRADNITEEHFQKLEAHGFDREDAWDIGSISAFFAMANRIALFTDMRPNPEFYNMDRQEDKTHRRLTIRIVRSCFRKGTMIKRFLLSGFLHLRRRGGGSVSFLPLSVSGNLWGRSQSVALNHPKNTEGENITKAIGRYPIPKKTDLPYDIVELMEEMEVKTGFLPNVFKVMAHRPAEFRAFFAYYNAIMNKETGNLSKADKELIIVATSIVNHCPYCVIAHSALHRIYSKKPILADQVAVNWKLADLNDREMAILDFALAICRADNITEEHFQKLEAHGFDREDAWDIGSISAFFAMSNRLAHLIDLHPNPEFYIMGRIPREKKTSSS
;
A
#
# COMPACT_ATOMS: atom_id res chain seq x y z
N MET A 1 36.93 14.63 17.02
CA MET A 1 36.22 13.66 17.88
C MET A 1 35.18 14.43 18.69
N LYS A 2 33.92 13.95 18.77
CA LYS A 2 32.72 14.57 19.39
C LYS A 2 31.74 15.48 18.59
N PRO A 3 31.73 15.54 17.23
CA PRO A 3 30.53 16.04 16.52
C PRO A 3 29.94 15.06 15.49
N PHE A 4 30.12 13.74 15.69
CA PHE A 4 29.61 12.70 14.78
C PHE A 4 28.35 11.98 15.29
N LEU A 5 27.74 12.42 16.40
CA LEU A 5 26.65 11.69 17.06
C LEU A 5 25.46 12.51 17.59
N ASN A 6 25.40 13.84 17.45
CA ASN A 6 24.38 14.67 18.15
C ASN A 6 23.46 15.58 17.29
N SER A 7 23.41 15.46 15.97
CA SER A 7 22.59 16.37 15.12
C SER A 7 21.39 15.70 14.42
N LEU A 8 20.62 14.88 15.16
CA LEU A 8 19.28 14.42 14.73
C LEU A 8 18.15 14.99 15.60
N LEU A 9 18.46 15.92 16.51
CA LEU A 9 17.48 16.64 17.33
C LEU A 9 17.31 18.06 16.77
N GLN A 10 16.04 18.44 16.54
CA GLN A 10 15.51 19.76 16.19
C GLN A 10 15.32 20.07 14.70
N LEU A 11 14.18 19.63 14.15
CA LEU A 11 13.50 20.33 13.05
C LEU A 11 11.97 20.24 13.24
N CYS A 12 11.41 21.11 14.09
CA CYS A 12 9.98 21.46 14.10
C CYS A 12 9.86 22.96 13.85
N PRO A 13 9.07 23.43 12.87
CA PRO A 13 8.72 24.83 12.77
C PRO A 13 7.65 25.17 13.81
N ARG A 14 8.00 26.04 14.78
CA ARG A 14 7.06 26.62 15.74
C ARG A 14 6.23 27.71 15.07
N GLY A 15 4.96 27.42 14.80
CA GLY A 15 3.94 28.44 14.50
C GLY A 15 3.29 28.94 15.79
N SER A 16 3.46 30.22 16.09
CA SER A 16 2.79 30.92 17.19
C SER A 16 1.32 31.17 16.85
N VAL A 17 0.38 30.72 17.68
CA VAL A 17 -1.02 31.20 17.66
C VAL A 17 -1.40 31.64 19.07
N SER A 18 -1.86 32.88 19.15
CA SER A 18 -2.23 33.59 20.37
C SER A 18 -3.54 33.07 20.97
N LEU A 19 -3.54 32.98 22.29
CA LEU A 19 -4.72 32.77 23.13
C LEU A 19 -5.69 33.95 23.00
N LEU A 20 -6.95 33.65 22.71
CA LEU A 20 -8.08 34.46 23.17
C LEU A 20 -9.18 33.54 23.71
N SER A 21 -9.34 33.60 25.02
CA SER A 21 -10.41 33.00 25.81
C SER A 21 -11.75 33.65 25.49
N ARG A 22 -12.78 32.83 25.23
CA ARG A 22 -14.18 33.23 25.42
C ARG A 22 -14.96 32.10 26.06
N THR A 23 -15.36 32.36 27.30
CA THR A 23 -16.36 31.64 28.08
C THR A 23 -17.74 31.76 27.41
N MET A 24 -18.55 30.70 27.46
CA MET A 24 -20.02 30.79 27.46
C MET A 24 -20.66 29.50 28.03
N PRO A 25 -21.89 29.58 28.57
CA PRO A 25 -22.31 28.80 29.73
C PRO A 25 -23.16 27.56 29.40
N GLU A 26 -23.24 26.67 30.39
CA GLU A 26 -24.22 25.58 30.49
C GLU A 26 -25.67 26.08 30.43
N ARG A 27 -26.56 25.34 29.75
CA ARG A 27 -27.74 24.67 30.38
C ARG A 27 -28.73 24.00 29.40
N PHE A 28 -29.16 22.80 29.85
CA PHE A 28 -30.46 22.10 29.73
C PHE A 28 -31.02 21.61 28.38
N GLY A 29 -31.02 20.28 28.22
CA GLY A 29 -32.23 19.45 28.45
C GLY A 29 -33.18 19.20 27.27
N GLY A 30 -33.26 17.94 26.81
CA GLY A 30 -34.37 17.49 25.95
C GLY A 30 -34.24 16.04 25.45
N LYS A 31 -34.97 15.12 26.10
CA LYS A 31 -35.12 13.71 25.71
C LYS A 31 -35.84 13.59 24.36
N HIS A 32 -35.26 12.85 23.39
CA HIS A 32 -36.03 12.08 22.41
C HIS A 32 -35.28 10.79 22.04
N ARG A 33 -35.78 9.67 22.57
CA ARG A 33 -35.46 8.32 22.07
C ARG A 33 -36.27 8.10 20.80
N SER A 34 -35.62 7.96 19.65
CA SER A 34 -36.17 7.20 18.53
C SER A 34 -35.27 5.99 18.27
N VAL A 35 -35.75 4.83 18.71
CA VAL A 35 -35.12 3.54 18.51
C VAL A 35 -35.41 3.11 17.08
N THR A 36 -34.39 3.13 16.23
CA THR A 36 -34.28 2.23 15.07
C THR A 36 -33.19 1.23 15.41
N SER A 37 -33.59 0.03 15.79
CA SER A 37 -32.71 -1.11 16.04
C SER A 37 -32.06 -1.55 14.73
N VAL A 38 -30.86 -1.05 14.45
CA VAL A 38 -29.92 -1.78 13.60
C VAL A 38 -29.53 -3.01 14.41
N HIS A 39 -29.66 -4.20 13.83
CA HIS A 39 -29.23 -5.45 14.44
C HIS A 39 -27.73 -5.36 14.74
N ALA A 40 -27.40 -4.93 15.96
CA ALA A 40 -26.09 -5.13 16.53
C ALA A 40 -25.95 -6.64 16.72
N TYR A 41 -25.04 -7.27 15.98
CA TYR A 41 -24.52 -8.57 16.34
C TYR A 41 -23.82 -8.42 17.70
N ASN A 42 -24.60 -8.49 18.77
CA ASN A 42 -24.13 -8.45 20.13
C ASN A 42 -23.83 -9.88 20.55
N THR A 43 -22.72 -10.45 20.08
CA THR A 43 -22.21 -11.75 20.53
C THR A 43 -21.49 -11.57 21.86
N LYS A 44 -22.23 -11.24 22.92
CA LYS A 44 -21.74 -11.48 24.29
C LYS A 44 -21.85 -12.97 24.56
N GLY A 45 -20.74 -13.70 24.40
CA GLY A 45 -20.64 -15.09 24.86
C GLY A 45 -19.94 -16.09 23.94
N GLU A 46 -19.48 -15.70 22.75
CA GLU A 46 -18.63 -16.57 21.94
C GLU A 46 -17.17 -16.31 22.27
N ASN A 47 -16.36 -17.36 22.30
CA ASN A 47 -14.90 -17.32 22.39
C ASN A 47 -14.33 -16.71 21.09
N THR A 48 -14.68 -15.45 20.81
CA THR A 48 -14.32 -14.76 19.57
C THR A 48 -12.84 -14.44 19.67
N ARG A 49 -12.03 -15.13 18.87
CA ARG A 49 -10.61 -14.79 18.70
C ARG A 49 -10.47 -13.28 18.46
N PRO A 50 -9.43 -12.62 19.02
CA PRO A 50 -9.19 -11.20 18.83
C PRO A 50 -9.23 -10.78 17.35
N THR A 51 -9.69 -9.56 17.08
CA THR A 51 -9.74 -9.00 15.72
C THR A 51 -8.36 -8.53 15.23
N GLU A 52 -7.41 -8.40 16.14
CA GLU A 52 -6.02 -8.04 15.87
C GLU A 52 -5.12 -8.51 17.01
N ARG A 53 -3.83 -8.70 16.71
CA ARG A 53 -2.79 -9.04 17.69
C ARG A 53 -2.41 -7.86 18.57
N TYR A 54 -2.48 -6.65 18.03
CA TYR A 54 -2.14 -5.40 18.70
C TYR A 54 -3.44 -4.60 18.92
N PRO A 55 -4.08 -4.73 20.11
CA PRO A 55 -5.33 -4.02 20.37
C PRO A 55 -5.13 -2.51 20.28
N MET A 56 -6.20 -1.79 19.95
CA MET A 56 -6.14 -0.32 19.88
C MET A 56 -5.71 0.27 21.23
N PRO A 57 -4.82 1.27 21.27
CA PRO A 57 -4.52 2.03 22.48
C PRO A 57 -5.76 2.72 23.04
N ASN A 58 -5.70 3.11 24.30
CA ASN A 58 -6.75 3.95 24.87
C ASN A 58 -6.80 5.27 24.10
N LYS A 59 -7.99 5.67 23.63
CA LYS A 59 -8.17 6.91 22.86
C LYS A 59 -7.56 8.12 23.55
N LYS A 60 -7.60 8.18 24.90
CA LYS A 60 -7.06 9.29 25.69
C LYS A 60 -5.54 9.47 25.58
N ASP A 61 -4.82 8.40 25.23
CA ASP A 61 -3.36 8.38 25.12
C ASP A 61 -2.91 8.65 23.67
N LEU A 62 -3.85 8.75 22.73
CA LEU A 62 -3.54 9.02 21.33
C LEU A 62 -3.32 10.52 21.09
N PRO A 63 -2.38 10.89 20.20
CA PRO A 63 -2.27 12.26 19.71
C PRO A 63 -3.59 12.77 19.10
N HIS A 64 -3.85 14.07 19.23
CA HIS A 64 -5.10 14.70 18.78
C HIS A 64 -5.38 14.45 17.29
N ASP A 65 -4.36 14.59 16.45
CA ASP A 65 -4.48 14.39 15.00
C ASP A 65 -4.85 12.95 14.62
N ILE A 66 -4.34 11.97 15.38
CA ILE A 66 -4.72 10.56 15.19
C ILE A 66 -6.18 10.37 15.61
N MET A 67 -6.61 10.90 16.76
CA MET A 67 -8.00 10.80 17.20
C MET A 67 -8.97 11.40 16.19
N GLU A 68 -8.68 12.59 15.69
CA GLU A 68 -9.46 13.26 14.64
C GLU A 68 -9.59 12.37 13.40
N HIS A 69 -8.47 11.79 12.94
CA HIS A 69 -8.48 10.88 11.80
C HIS A 69 -9.33 9.62 12.05
N LEU A 70 -9.28 9.04 13.26
CA LEU A 70 -10.12 7.89 13.63
C LEU A 70 -11.62 8.26 13.59
N GLU A 71 -11.99 9.43 14.12
CA GLU A 71 -13.37 9.91 14.15
C GLU A 71 -13.88 10.21 12.73
N GLU A 72 -13.08 10.87 11.89
CA GLU A 72 -13.42 11.10 10.48
C GLU A 72 -13.61 9.78 9.73
N ALA A 73 -12.73 8.80 9.95
CA ALA A 73 -12.84 7.49 9.33
C ALA A 73 -14.12 6.75 9.79
N GLU A 74 -14.47 6.83 11.08
CA GLU A 74 -15.67 6.23 11.63
C GLU A 74 -16.94 6.87 11.05
N VAL A 75 -16.99 8.20 10.98
CA VAL A 75 -18.11 8.94 10.38
C VAL A 75 -18.25 8.64 8.89
N LYS A 76 -17.14 8.62 8.15
CA LYS A 76 -17.13 8.42 6.70
C LYS A 76 -17.57 7.00 6.30
N ASN A 77 -17.17 5.99 7.06
CA ASN A 77 -17.43 4.59 6.74
C ASN A 77 -18.67 4.02 7.46
N GLY A 78 -19.14 4.67 8.53
CA GLY A 78 -20.20 4.17 9.41
C GLY A 78 -19.72 3.15 10.45
N PHE A 79 -18.43 2.85 10.47
CA PHE A 79 -17.71 2.02 11.44
C PHE A 79 -16.23 2.40 11.36
N LEU A 80 -15.42 2.07 12.37
CA LEU A 80 -13.97 2.26 12.34
C LEU A 80 -13.25 1.01 11.77
N PRO A 81 -12.64 1.08 10.57
CA PRO A 81 -11.89 -0.04 10.03
C PRO A 81 -10.71 -0.44 10.91
N ASN A 82 -10.47 -1.75 11.03
CA ASN A 82 -9.47 -2.27 11.98
C ASN A 82 -8.02 -1.86 11.63
N VAL A 83 -7.73 -1.51 10.38
CA VAL A 83 -6.41 -0.92 10.01
C VAL A 83 -6.10 0.33 10.82
N PHE A 84 -7.08 1.21 11.02
CA PHE A 84 -6.87 2.43 11.79
C PHE A 84 -6.63 2.14 13.27
N LYS A 85 -7.33 1.14 13.82
CA LYS A 85 -7.18 0.70 15.21
C LYS A 85 -5.78 0.15 15.48
N VAL A 86 -5.34 -0.75 14.60
CA VAL A 86 -4.03 -1.40 14.71
C VAL A 86 -2.92 -0.38 14.54
N MET A 87 -2.97 0.44 13.48
CA MET A 87 -1.94 1.43 13.20
C MET A 87 -1.87 2.53 14.26
N ALA A 88 -2.94 2.79 15.03
CA ALA A 88 -2.92 3.77 16.11
C ALA A 88 -1.92 3.42 17.23
N ASN A 89 -1.46 2.16 17.32
CA ASN A 89 -0.33 1.77 18.18
C ASN A 89 0.99 2.45 17.79
N ARG A 90 1.10 2.94 16.55
CA ARG A 90 2.29 3.59 16.00
C ARG A 90 1.94 4.93 15.36
N PRO A 91 1.74 6.01 16.12
CA PRO A 91 1.32 7.30 15.57
C PRO A 91 2.18 7.82 14.42
N GLU A 92 3.51 7.69 14.50
CA GLU A 92 4.39 8.11 13.40
C GLU A 92 4.24 7.25 12.15
N GLU A 93 4.21 5.91 12.30
CA GLU A 93 3.98 4.99 11.18
C GLU A 93 2.57 5.16 10.59
N PHE A 94 1.55 5.43 11.41
CA PHE A 94 0.19 5.74 11.00
C PHE A 94 0.18 6.91 10.01
N ARG A 95 0.81 8.04 10.39
CA ARG A 95 0.84 9.25 9.55
C ARG A 95 1.47 8.99 8.19
N VAL A 96 2.64 8.36 8.17
CA VAL A 96 3.38 8.11 6.93
C VAL A 96 2.71 7.03 6.09
N PHE A 97 2.08 6.01 6.71
CA PHE A 97 1.32 4.99 6.00
C PHE A 97 0.13 5.58 5.25
N PHE A 98 -0.70 6.38 5.92
CA PHE A 98 -1.86 7.00 5.28
C PHE A 98 -1.48 8.13 4.34
N THR A 99 -0.39 8.87 4.60
CA THR A 99 0.16 9.83 3.65
C THR A 99 0.58 9.15 2.35
N TYR A 100 1.32 8.03 2.43
CA TYR A 100 1.74 7.28 1.25
C TYR A 100 0.51 6.72 0.50
N HIS A 101 -0.41 6.08 1.22
CA HIS A 101 -1.66 5.61 0.67
C HIS A 101 -2.40 6.72 -0.11
N ASP A 102 -2.55 7.90 0.49
CA ASP A 102 -3.29 9.00 -0.11
C ASP A 102 -2.59 9.60 -1.32
N VAL A 103 -1.25 9.55 -1.40
CA VAL A 103 -0.50 9.96 -2.59
C VAL A 103 -0.85 9.06 -3.78
N ILE A 104 -0.87 7.74 -3.61
CA ILE A 104 -1.03 6.79 -4.73
C ILE A 104 -2.50 6.44 -5.02
N MET A 105 -3.36 6.39 -3.99
CA MET A 105 -4.78 6.05 -4.10
C MET A 105 -5.68 7.27 -4.31
N ASN A 106 -5.12 8.48 -4.49
CA ASN A 106 -5.93 9.64 -4.83
C ASN A 106 -6.58 9.49 -6.21
N LYS A 107 -7.85 9.89 -6.35
CA LYS A 107 -8.52 9.98 -7.66
C LYS A 107 -7.88 10.95 -8.65
N LYS A 108 -7.05 11.88 -8.17
CA LYS A 108 -6.35 12.89 -8.99
C LYS A 108 -4.93 12.46 -9.37
N THR A 109 -4.41 11.38 -8.77
CA THR A 109 -3.07 10.86 -9.09
C THR A 109 -3.20 9.93 -10.29
N GLY A 110 -2.46 10.22 -11.36
CA GLY A 110 -2.44 9.35 -12.54
C GLY A 110 -3.73 9.38 -13.36
N LYS A 111 -3.82 8.46 -14.33
CA LYS A 111 -5.00 8.29 -15.19
C LYS A 111 -5.88 7.11 -14.80
N LEU A 112 -5.39 6.23 -13.92
CA LEU A 112 -6.13 5.06 -13.45
C LEU A 112 -7.41 5.44 -12.72
N SER A 113 -8.50 4.74 -13.03
CA SER A 113 -9.76 4.92 -12.33
C SER A 113 -9.66 4.41 -10.88
N MET A 114 -10.52 4.90 -9.97
CA MET A 114 -10.58 4.33 -8.62
C MET A 114 -10.96 2.84 -8.63
N ALA A 115 -11.72 2.38 -9.63
CA ALA A 115 -11.99 0.95 -9.78
C ALA A 115 -10.70 0.20 -10.13
N ASP A 116 -9.89 0.70 -11.07
CA ASP A 116 -8.62 0.10 -11.48
C ASP A 116 -7.66 -0.01 -10.28
N LYS A 117 -7.51 1.08 -9.51
CA LYS A 117 -6.64 1.12 -8.33
C LYS A 117 -7.03 0.09 -7.27
N GLU A 118 -8.33 0.00 -6.97
CA GLU A 118 -8.84 -0.99 -6.01
C GLU A 118 -8.78 -2.42 -6.55
N LEU A 119 -8.92 -2.62 -7.87
CA LEU A 119 -8.77 -3.94 -8.50
C LEU A 119 -7.32 -4.44 -8.42
N ILE A 120 -6.33 -3.56 -8.61
CA ILE A 120 -4.91 -3.85 -8.38
C ILE A 120 -4.70 -4.25 -6.90
N ALA A 121 -5.26 -3.49 -5.96
CA ALA A 121 -5.19 -3.79 -4.54
C ALA A 121 -5.74 -5.19 -4.20
N VAL A 122 -6.89 -5.56 -4.78
CA VAL A 122 -7.50 -6.90 -4.64
C VAL A 122 -6.59 -7.99 -5.22
N ALA A 123 -6.06 -7.78 -6.43
CA ALA A 123 -5.19 -8.74 -7.09
C ALA A 123 -3.91 -9.02 -6.29
N VAL A 124 -3.20 -7.96 -5.87
CA VAL A 124 -1.99 -8.08 -5.05
C VAL A 124 -2.28 -8.76 -3.71
N SER A 125 -3.39 -8.39 -3.06
CA SER A 125 -3.80 -8.98 -1.78
C SER A 125 -4.19 -10.46 -1.91
N THR A 126 -4.66 -10.88 -3.08
CA THR A 126 -4.95 -12.28 -3.38
C THR A 126 -3.66 -13.10 -3.49
N VAL A 127 -2.64 -12.59 -4.19
CA VAL A 127 -1.32 -13.25 -4.30
C VAL A 127 -0.61 -13.34 -2.95
N ASN A 128 -0.73 -12.31 -2.11
CA ASN A 128 -0.16 -12.33 -0.76
C ASN A 128 -1.10 -12.94 0.29
N HIS A 129 -2.18 -13.61 -0.12
CA HIS A 129 -3.12 -14.32 0.77
C HIS A 129 -3.58 -13.52 2.00
N THR A 130 -3.88 -12.22 1.83
CA THR A 130 -4.18 -11.31 2.95
C THR A 130 -5.69 -11.07 3.11
N PRO A 131 -6.36 -11.66 4.11
CA PRO A 131 -7.82 -11.60 4.21
C PRO A 131 -8.36 -10.18 4.43
N TYR A 132 -7.66 -9.36 5.23
CA TYR A 132 -8.08 -7.98 5.49
C TYR A 132 -8.15 -7.17 4.20
N CYS A 133 -7.04 -7.09 3.49
CA CYS A 133 -6.92 -6.28 2.29
C CYS A 133 -7.81 -6.83 1.16
N VAL A 134 -7.88 -8.15 0.97
CA VAL A 134 -8.82 -8.75 0.01
C VAL A 134 -10.25 -8.29 0.29
N THR A 135 -10.70 -8.37 1.54
CA THR A 135 -12.09 -8.06 1.89
C THR A 135 -12.38 -6.56 1.79
N ALA A 136 -11.51 -5.71 2.35
CA ALA A 136 -11.68 -4.27 2.38
C ALA A 136 -11.61 -3.66 0.95
N HIS A 137 -10.61 -4.04 0.16
CA HIS A 137 -10.46 -3.51 -1.20
C HIS A 137 -11.46 -4.11 -2.17
N SER A 138 -11.97 -5.33 -1.94
CA SER A 138 -13.11 -5.84 -2.71
C SER A 138 -14.36 -4.98 -2.48
N ALA A 139 -14.60 -4.51 -1.25
CA ALA A 139 -15.71 -3.60 -0.94
C ALA A 139 -15.56 -2.25 -1.67
N SER A 140 -14.37 -1.65 -1.59
CA SER A 140 -14.06 -0.42 -2.33
C SER A 140 -14.18 -0.61 -3.84
N HIS A 141 -13.66 -1.71 -4.39
CA HIS A 141 -13.76 -2.03 -5.80
C HIS A 141 -15.22 -2.15 -6.25
N ARG A 142 -16.09 -2.86 -5.52
CA ARG A 142 -17.53 -2.95 -5.83
C ARG A 142 -18.18 -1.56 -5.87
N LYS A 143 -17.86 -0.72 -4.87
CA LYS A 143 -18.35 0.66 -4.78
C LYS A 143 -17.97 1.48 -6.01
N TYR A 144 -16.75 1.39 -6.52
CA TYR A 144 -16.31 2.21 -7.66
C TYR A 144 -16.68 1.60 -9.02
N SER A 145 -16.49 0.30 -9.21
CA SER A 145 -16.75 -0.40 -10.48
C SER A 145 -18.24 -0.60 -10.77
N LYS A 146 -19.08 -0.64 -9.72
CA LYS A 146 -20.48 -1.08 -9.79
C LYS A 146 -20.64 -2.52 -10.30
N LYS A 147 -19.58 -3.32 -10.27
CA LYS A 147 -19.57 -4.75 -10.59
C LYS A 147 -19.55 -5.55 -9.26
N PRO A 148 -20.69 -6.04 -8.76
CA PRO A 148 -20.79 -6.60 -7.40
C PRO A 148 -20.00 -7.91 -7.20
N THR A 149 -19.69 -8.65 -8.27
CA THR A 149 -19.04 -9.96 -8.20
C THR A 149 -17.61 -10.01 -8.74
N LEU A 150 -17.17 -8.98 -9.49
CA LEU A 150 -15.89 -9.07 -10.21
C LEU A 150 -14.69 -9.26 -9.28
N ALA A 151 -14.65 -8.55 -8.15
CA ALA A 151 -13.58 -8.73 -7.17
C ALA A 151 -13.55 -10.16 -6.60
N ASP A 152 -14.72 -10.74 -6.32
CA ASP A 152 -14.80 -12.13 -5.82
C ASP A 152 -14.30 -13.13 -6.89
N GLN A 153 -14.63 -12.89 -8.17
CA GLN A 153 -14.11 -13.72 -9.27
C GLN A 153 -12.58 -13.63 -9.36
N VAL A 154 -12.00 -12.43 -9.22
CA VAL A 154 -10.54 -12.23 -9.20
C VAL A 154 -9.88 -12.99 -8.06
N VAL A 155 -10.48 -12.95 -6.86
CA VAL A 155 -9.97 -13.64 -5.67
C VAL A 155 -9.99 -15.15 -5.84
N VAL A 156 -11.03 -15.71 -6.46
CA VAL A 156 -11.16 -17.16 -6.68
C VAL A 156 -10.27 -17.64 -7.83
N ASN A 157 -10.40 -17.00 -8.99
CA ASN A 157 -9.61 -17.30 -10.17
C ASN A 157 -9.69 -16.14 -11.17
N TRP A 158 -8.74 -15.21 -11.08
CA TRP A 158 -8.67 -14.05 -11.96
C TRP A 158 -8.57 -14.38 -13.46
N LYS A 159 -8.04 -15.56 -13.84
CA LYS A 159 -7.99 -15.98 -15.25
C LYS A 159 -9.38 -16.34 -15.81
N MET A 160 -10.37 -16.55 -14.95
CA MET A 160 -11.77 -16.81 -15.33
C MET A 160 -12.71 -15.66 -14.95
N ALA A 161 -12.18 -14.55 -14.43
CA ALA A 161 -12.97 -13.39 -14.07
C ALA A 161 -13.42 -12.62 -15.32
N ASP A 162 -14.55 -11.92 -15.21
CA ASP A 162 -15.14 -11.09 -16.27
C ASP A 162 -14.36 -9.76 -16.45
N LEU A 163 -13.07 -9.89 -16.74
CA LEU A 163 -12.12 -8.81 -16.98
C LEU A 163 -12.07 -8.48 -18.48
N SER A 164 -11.97 -7.19 -18.79
CA SER A 164 -11.55 -6.72 -20.11
C SER A 164 -10.08 -7.04 -20.37
N ASP A 165 -9.67 -7.10 -21.64
CA ASP A 165 -8.26 -7.32 -22.01
C ASP A 165 -7.33 -6.29 -21.37
N ARG A 166 -7.80 -5.05 -21.22
CA ARG A 166 -7.08 -3.98 -20.50
C ARG A 166 -6.91 -4.28 -19.01
N GLU A 167 -7.97 -4.75 -18.34
CA GLU A 167 -7.88 -5.18 -16.93
C GLU A 167 -6.95 -6.40 -16.79
N VAL A 168 -6.97 -7.35 -17.73
CA VAL A 168 -6.06 -8.51 -17.73
C VAL A 168 -4.59 -8.07 -17.83
N ALA A 169 -4.24 -7.21 -18.79
CA ALA A 169 -2.87 -6.71 -18.94
C ALA A 169 -2.38 -5.95 -17.68
N MET A 170 -3.26 -5.13 -17.10
CA MET A 170 -2.98 -4.42 -15.84
C MET A 170 -2.71 -5.39 -14.69
N LEU A 171 -3.55 -6.42 -14.52
CA LEU A 171 -3.38 -7.39 -13.44
C LEU A 171 -2.16 -8.27 -13.65
N GLU A 172 -1.82 -8.66 -14.88
CA GLU A 172 -0.57 -9.37 -15.18
C GLU A 172 0.65 -8.60 -14.73
N PHE A 173 0.70 -7.29 -15.02
CA PHE A 173 1.76 -6.42 -14.57
C PHE A 173 1.78 -6.28 -13.04
N ALA A 174 0.62 -6.07 -12.41
CA ALA A 174 0.49 -5.99 -10.97
C ALA A 174 0.95 -7.27 -10.25
N PHE A 175 0.64 -8.45 -10.80
CA PHE A 175 1.09 -9.72 -10.27
C PHE A 175 2.60 -9.90 -10.40
N ALA A 176 3.19 -9.50 -11.54
CA ALA A 176 4.63 -9.55 -11.73
C ALA A 176 5.35 -8.68 -10.70
N VAL A 177 4.90 -7.44 -10.52
CA VAL A 177 5.43 -6.53 -9.48
C VAL A 177 5.20 -7.11 -8.08
N SER A 178 4.01 -7.65 -7.78
CA SER A 178 3.71 -8.23 -6.47
C SER A 178 4.57 -9.44 -6.13
N ARG A 179 5.00 -10.24 -7.11
CA ARG A 179 5.90 -11.38 -6.87
C ARG A 179 7.37 -10.97 -6.77
N ALA A 180 7.68 -9.69 -6.97
CA ALA A 180 9.04 -9.21 -7.15
C ALA A 180 9.75 -9.90 -8.33
N ASP A 181 8.98 -10.19 -9.40
CA ASP A 181 9.54 -10.70 -10.65
C ASP A 181 10.47 -9.66 -11.28
N ASN A 182 11.40 -10.11 -12.12
CA ASN A 182 12.22 -9.20 -12.92
C ASN A 182 11.36 -8.48 -13.97
N ILE A 183 11.14 -7.18 -13.80
CA ILE A 183 10.32 -6.37 -14.70
C ILE A 183 11.12 -5.98 -15.95
N THR A 184 10.69 -6.52 -17.09
CA THR A 184 11.34 -6.35 -18.40
C THR A 184 10.53 -5.47 -19.34
N GLU A 185 11.15 -5.08 -20.45
CA GLU A 185 10.52 -4.29 -21.50
C GLU A 185 9.29 -4.98 -22.12
N GLU A 186 9.26 -6.32 -22.14
CA GLU A 186 8.09 -7.08 -22.60
C GLU A 186 6.83 -6.79 -21.77
N HIS A 187 6.99 -6.58 -20.47
CA HIS A 187 5.87 -6.24 -19.59
C HIS A 187 5.28 -4.87 -19.94
N PHE A 188 6.14 -3.89 -20.24
CA PHE A 188 5.71 -2.56 -20.66
C PHE A 188 5.05 -2.59 -22.05
N GLN A 189 5.62 -3.33 -23.00
CA GLN A 189 5.02 -3.49 -24.33
C GLN A 189 3.62 -4.12 -24.28
N LYS A 190 3.39 -5.09 -23.38
CA LYS A 190 2.05 -5.66 -23.15
C LYS A 190 1.08 -4.63 -22.59
N LEU A 191 1.51 -3.76 -21.68
CA LEU A 191 0.70 -2.64 -21.18
C LEU A 191 0.38 -1.63 -22.29
N GLU A 192 1.39 -1.23 -23.06
CA GLU A 192 1.27 -0.28 -24.18
C GLU A 192 0.29 -0.79 -25.26
N ALA A 193 0.33 -2.09 -25.56
CA ALA A 193 -0.63 -2.73 -26.48
C ALA A 193 -2.10 -2.64 -26.02
N HIS A 194 -2.33 -2.37 -24.73
CA HIS A 194 -3.67 -2.22 -24.13
C HIS A 194 -3.96 -0.77 -23.69
N GLY A 195 -3.19 0.19 -24.20
CA GLY A 195 -3.44 1.62 -24.04
C GLY A 195 -2.98 2.22 -22.71
N PHE A 196 -2.09 1.55 -21.99
CA PHE A 196 -1.37 2.12 -20.84
C PHE A 196 -0.06 2.76 -21.30
N ASP A 197 0.25 3.94 -20.79
CA ASP A 197 1.58 4.52 -21.00
C ASP A 197 2.55 4.20 -19.84
N ARG A 198 3.77 4.77 -19.90
CA ARG A 198 4.80 4.56 -18.88
C ARG A 198 4.44 5.12 -17.51
N GLU A 199 3.66 6.19 -17.47
CA GLU A 199 3.21 6.81 -16.22
C GLU A 199 2.10 5.95 -15.60
N ASP A 200 1.23 5.36 -16.42
CA ASP A 200 0.26 4.36 -15.96
C ASP A 200 0.98 3.12 -15.41
N ALA A 201 2.03 2.65 -16.07
CA ALA A 201 2.83 1.52 -15.57
C ALA A 201 3.50 1.84 -14.22
N TRP A 202 3.95 3.09 -14.02
CA TRP A 202 4.44 3.55 -12.71
C TRP A 202 3.32 3.46 -11.67
N ASP A 203 2.13 3.97 -11.99
CA ASP A 203 1.00 3.96 -11.05
C ASP A 203 0.57 2.53 -10.68
N ILE A 204 0.47 1.62 -11.67
CA ILE A 204 0.15 0.19 -11.42
C ILE A 204 1.23 -0.43 -10.53
N GLY A 205 2.50 -0.19 -10.84
CA GLY A 205 3.63 -0.72 -10.09
C GLY A 205 3.73 -0.17 -8.66
N SER A 206 3.56 1.14 -8.47
CA SER A 206 3.58 1.79 -7.15
C SER A 206 2.44 1.33 -6.26
N ILE A 207 1.22 1.22 -6.80
CA ILE A 207 0.07 0.66 -6.07
C ILE A 207 0.35 -0.79 -5.68
N SER A 208 0.88 -1.59 -6.61
CA SER A 208 1.20 -3.00 -6.35
C SER A 208 2.27 -3.16 -5.27
N ALA A 209 3.32 -2.34 -5.31
CA ALA A 209 4.38 -2.33 -4.32
C ALA A 209 3.87 -1.91 -2.94
N PHE A 210 3.05 -0.84 -2.85
CA PHE A 210 2.47 -0.40 -1.59
C PHE A 210 1.59 -1.49 -0.96
N PHE A 211 0.74 -2.15 -1.75
CA PHE A 211 -0.09 -3.23 -1.22
C PHE A 211 0.74 -4.46 -0.81
N ALA A 212 1.90 -4.72 -1.43
CA ALA A 212 2.82 -5.73 -0.94
C ALA A 212 3.33 -5.42 0.49
N MET A 213 3.57 -4.15 0.84
CA MET A 213 3.86 -3.73 2.22
C MET A 213 2.63 -3.84 3.12
N ALA A 214 1.51 -3.23 2.73
CA ALA A 214 0.29 -3.20 3.54
C ALA A 214 -0.23 -4.60 3.87
N ASN A 215 -0.11 -5.55 2.94
CA ASN A 215 -0.45 -6.94 3.14
C ASN A 215 0.37 -7.58 4.28
N ARG A 216 1.68 -7.36 4.28
CA ARG A 216 2.59 -7.90 5.30
C ARG A 216 2.32 -7.30 6.67
N ILE A 217 2.02 -6.01 6.73
CA ILE A 217 1.56 -5.34 7.96
C ILE A 217 0.29 -5.99 8.48
N ALA A 218 -0.72 -6.18 7.63
CA ALA A 218 -1.97 -6.82 8.03
C ALA A 218 -1.76 -8.26 8.53
N LEU A 219 -0.85 -9.02 7.92
CA LEU A 219 -0.55 -10.41 8.32
C LEU A 219 0.13 -10.51 9.69
N PHE A 220 1.22 -9.78 9.93
CA PHE A 220 1.94 -9.92 11.22
C PHE A 220 1.13 -9.34 12.39
N THR A 221 0.28 -8.36 12.12
CA THR A 221 -0.64 -7.79 13.11
C THR A 221 -1.91 -8.62 13.31
N ASP A 222 -2.08 -9.74 12.59
CA ASP A 222 -3.29 -10.58 12.57
C ASP A 222 -4.57 -9.74 12.38
N MET A 223 -4.50 -8.73 11.52
CA MET A 223 -5.58 -7.79 11.31
C MET A 223 -6.74 -8.47 10.58
N ARG A 224 -7.91 -8.51 11.22
CA ARG A 224 -9.11 -9.11 10.63
C ARG A 224 -10.03 -8.08 10.01
N PRO A 225 -10.64 -8.38 8.85
CA PRO A 225 -11.58 -7.47 8.22
C PRO A 225 -12.83 -7.30 9.08
N ASN A 226 -13.31 -6.07 9.13
CA ASN A 226 -14.60 -5.74 9.71
C ASN A 226 -15.74 -6.50 8.97
N PRO A 227 -16.72 -7.09 9.69
CA PRO A 227 -17.88 -7.76 9.08
C PRO A 227 -18.63 -6.93 8.03
N GLU A 228 -18.64 -5.60 8.19
CA GLU A 228 -19.28 -4.63 7.32
C GLU A 228 -18.74 -4.69 5.88
N PHE A 229 -17.44 -4.90 5.71
CA PHE A 229 -16.81 -4.98 4.37
C PHE A 229 -17.34 -6.15 3.55
N TYR A 230 -17.77 -7.24 4.18
CA TYR A 230 -18.33 -8.37 3.45
C TYR A 230 -19.62 -8.02 2.74
N ASN A 231 -20.45 -7.12 3.26
CA ASN A 231 -21.76 -6.83 2.68
C ASN A 231 -21.82 -5.49 1.94
N MET A 232 -20.84 -4.62 2.16
CA MET A 232 -20.76 -3.31 1.53
C MET A 232 -20.81 -3.40 0.00
N ASP A 233 -21.74 -2.63 -0.59
CA ASP A 233 -21.96 -2.53 -2.04
C ASP A 233 -22.20 -3.88 -2.76
N ARG A 234 -22.66 -4.94 -2.04
CA ARG A 234 -23.06 -6.23 -2.66
C ARG A 234 -24.48 -6.25 -3.22
N GLN A 235 -25.41 -5.53 -2.59
CA GLN A 235 -26.80 -5.51 -3.05
C GLN A 235 -27.00 -4.49 -4.16
N GLU A 236 -27.75 -4.86 -5.20
CA GLU A 236 -28.40 -3.90 -6.09
C GLU A 236 -29.46 -3.10 -5.30
N ASP A 237 -29.04 -2.18 -4.44
CA ASP A 237 -29.93 -1.40 -3.58
C ASP A 237 -30.65 -0.27 -4.36
N LYS A 238 -31.26 -0.63 -5.48
CA LYS A 238 -32.30 0.16 -6.14
C LYS A 238 -33.69 -0.25 -5.66
N THR A 239 -33.87 -1.47 -5.14
CA THR A 239 -35.21 -1.98 -4.79
C THR A 239 -35.61 -1.61 -3.36
N HIS A 240 -34.70 -1.65 -2.39
CA HIS A 240 -35.02 -1.38 -0.99
C HIS A 240 -35.17 0.12 -0.71
N ARG A 241 -34.27 0.97 -1.24
CA ARG A 241 -34.45 2.44 -1.19
C ARG A 241 -35.73 2.91 -1.89
N ARG A 242 -36.12 2.32 -3.01
CA ARG A 242 -37.40 2.65 -3.70
C ARG A 242 -38.61 2.23 -2.88
N LEU A 243 -38.54 1.10 -2.16
CA LEU A 243 -39.62 0.64 -1.28
C LEU A 243 -39.75 1.54 -0.04
N THR A 244 -38.65 1.89 0.61
CA THR A 244 -38.65 2.81 1.76
C THR A 244 -39.13 4.21 1.37
N ILE A 245 -38.68 4.75 0.23
CA ILE A 245 -39.18 6.04 -0.30
C ILE A 245 -40.66 5.93 -0.72
N ARG A 246 -41.11 4.81 -1.30
CA ARG A 246 -42.53 4.57 -1.60
C ARG A 246 -43.39 4.46 -0.34
N ILE A 247 -42.91 3.80 0.70
CA ILE A 247 -43.62 3.64 1.97
C ILE A 247 -43.69 4.99 2.69
N VAL A 248 -42.58 5.74 2.78
CA VAL A 248 -42.57 7.09 3.38
C VAL A 248 -43.46 8.05 2.59
N ARG A 249 -43.41 8.04 1.25
CA ARG A 249 -44.32 8.83 0.41
C ARG A 249 -45.77 8.38 0.51
N SER A 250 -46.05 7.09 0.63
CA SER A 250 -47.39 6.53 0.84
C SER A 250 -47.95 6.91 2.21
N CYS A 251 -47.13 6.89 3.26
CA CYS A 251 -47.52 7.33 4.61
C CYS A 251 -47.78 8.84 4.65
N PHE A 252 -46.98 9.66 3.96
CA PHE A 252 -47.26 11.09 3.79
C PHE A 252 -48.53 11.36 2.98
N ARG A 253 -48.80 10.58 1.92
CA ARG A 253 -50.02 10.68 1.11
C ARG A 253 -51.27 10.22 1.86
N LYS A 254 -51.17 9.18 2.71
CA LYS A 254 -52.28 8.70 3.56
C LYS A 254 -52.57 9.62 4.73
N GLY A 255 -51.54 10.22 5.34
CA GLY A 255 -51.71 11.25 6.39
C GLY A 255 -52.35 12.55 5.89
N THR A 256 -52.19 12.87 4.60
CA THR A 256 -52.88 14.00 3.95
C THR A 256 -54.25 13.63 3.37
N MET A 257 -54.54 12.35 3.14
CA MET A 257 -55.83 11.89 2.60
C MET A 257 -56.98 11.97 3.63
N ILE A 258 -56.68 11.91 4.93
CA ILE A 258 -57.69 12.07 6.00
C ILE A 258 -58.26 13.51 6.04
N LYS A 259 -57.58 14.50 5.44
CA LYS A 259 -58.07 15.88 5.34
C LYS A 259 -58.75 16.25 4.02
N ARG A 260 -58.87 15.31 3.05
CA ARG A 260 -59.40 15.60 1.70
C ARG A 260 -60.59 14.75 1.26
N PHE A 261 -61.17 13.95 2.15
CA PHE A 261 -62.37 13.13 1.86
C PHE A 261 -63.71 13.84 2.15
N LEU A 262 -63.73 15.17 2.07
CA LEU A 262 -64.93 15.99 1.94
C LEU A 262 -64.70 16.95 0.77
N LEU A 263 -64.93 16.49 -0.46
CA LEU A 263 -65.49 17.24 -1.61
C LEU A 263 -65.22 16.45 -2.91
N SER A 264 -66.33 16.10 -3.59
CA SER A 264 -66.50 15.72 -5.01
C SER A 264 -65.67 14.54 -5.59
N GLY A 265 -66.20 13.61 -6.38
CA GLY A 265 -67.45 13.58 -7.14
C GLY A 265 -67.14 13.32 -8.64
N PHE A 266 -67.40 12.09 -9.09
CA PHE A 266 -67.74 11.67 -10.47
C PHE A 266 -66.69 11.54 -11.61
N LEU A 267 -66.55 10.27 -12.04
CA LEU A 267 -66.66 9.70 -13.41
C LEU A 267 -65.76 10.17 -14.59
N HIS A 268 -64.95 9.24 -15.15
CA HIS A 268 -65.20 8.63 -16.48
C HIS A 268 -64.18 7.52 -16.87
N LEU A 269 -64.72 6.46 -17.51
CA LEU A 269 -64.07 5.33 -18.19
C LEU A 269 -63.66 5.70 -19.63
N ARG A 270 -62.57 5.11 -20.18
CA ARG A 270 -62.57 4.17 -21.35
C ARG A 270 -61.16 3.78 -21.87
N ARG A 271 -60.98 2.45 -22.04
CA ARG A 271 -60.44 1.63 -23.18
C ARG A 271 -59.51 2.27 -24.25
N ARG A 272 -58.66 1.56 -25.02
CA ARG A 272 -58.02 0.21 -25.13
C ARG A 272 -57.33 0.18 -26.52
N GLY A 273 -56.26 -0.60 -26.70
CA GLY A 273 -55.71 -1.03 -28.02
C GLY A 273 -54.25 -0.59 -28.21
N GLY A 274 -53.29 -1.39 -28.70
CA GLY A 274 -53.29 -2.69 -29.39
C GLY A 274 -52.25 -2.60 -30.53
N GLY A 275 -51.32 -3.56 -30.65
CA GLY A 275 -50.40 -3.64 -31.80
C GLY A 275 -49.12 -4.46 -31.60
N SER A 276 -49.06 -5.64 -32.23
CA SER A 276 -47.99 -6.66 -32.30
C SER A 276 -46.82 -6.27 -33.24
N VAL A 277 -45.54 -6.54 -32.90
CA VAL A 277 -44.67 -7.69 -33.27
C VAL A 277 -44.60 -8.08 -34.76
N SER A 278 -43.38 -8.10 -35.33
CA SER A 278 -42.92 -9.03 -36.38
C SER A 278 -41.38 -9.11 -36.43
N PHE A 279 -40.85 -10.28 -36.78
CA PHE A 279 -39.46 -10.76 -36.69
C PHE A 279 -38.92 -11.22 -38.07
N LEU A 280 -37.57 -11.28 -38.18
CA LEU A 280 -36.69 -12.11 -39.06
C LEU A 280 -36.50 -11.70 -40.54
N PRO A 281 -35.41 -12.12 -41.26
CA PRO A 281 -34.47 -13.21 -40.96
C PRO A 281 -32.94 -12.95 -41.11
N LEU A 282 -32.17 -13.98 -40.72
CA LEU A 282 -30.72 -14.19 -40.91
C LEU A 282 -30.29 -14.35 -42.39
N SER A 283 -29.02 -14.06 -42.67
CA SER A 283 -28.21 -14.90 -43.59
C SER A 283 -26.75 -14.99 -43.16
N VAL A 284 -26.18 -16.16 -43.39
CA VAL A 284 -24.81 -16.61 -43.11
C VAL A 284 -24.08 -16.77 -44.45
N SER A 285 -22.81 -16.37 -44.52
CA SER A 285 -21.83 -16.97 -45.45
C SER A 285 -20.41 -16.63 -45.02
N GLY A 286 -19.57 -17.67 -44.91
CA GLY A 286 -18.16 -17.58 -44.53
C GLY A 286 -17.18 -17.65 -45.72
N ASN A 287 -15.88 -17.65 -45.34
CA ASN A 287 -14.63 -18.07 -46.01
C ASN A 287 -13.52 -17.12 -45.49
N LEU A 288 -12.53 -17.47 -44.66
CA LEU A 288 -11.49 -18.52 -44.63
C LEU A 288 -10.37 -18.36 -45.69
N TRP A 289 -9.15 -18.17 -45.17
CA TRP A 289 -7.77 -18.28 -45.73
C TRP A 289 -7.08 -17.05 -46.36
N GLY A 290 -5.92 -16.68 -45.78
CA GLY A 290 -4.93 -15.86 -46.48
C GLY A 290 -3.81 -15.21 -45.64
N ARG A 291 -2.73 -15.97 -45.41
CA ARG A 291 -1.32 -15.52 -45.24
C ARG A 291 -0.85 -14.78 -43.97
N SER A 292 -0.08 -15.54 -43.18
CA SER A 292 1.01 -15.07 -42.33
C SER A 292 2.12 -14.41 -43.16
N GLN A 293 2.46 -13.15 -42.86
CA GLN A 293 3.72 -12.53 -43.29
C GLN A 293 4.69 -12.50 -42.12
N SER A 294 5.79 -13.21 -42.27
CA SER A 294 6.99 -13.11 -41.44
C SER A 294 7.65 -11.74 -41.69
N VAL A 295 7.67 -10.88 -40.68
CA VAL A 295 8.45 -9.64 -40.71
C VAL A 295 9.92 -9.99 -40.45
N ALA A 296 10.76 -9.79 -41.46
CA ALA A 296 12.20 -9.93 -41.35
C ALA A 296 12.77 -8.80 -40.46
N LEU A 297 13.44 -9.19 -39.38
CA LEU A 297 14.24 -8.29 -38.54
C LEU A 297 15.48 -7.85 -39.33
N ASN A 298 15.46 -6.63 -39.85
CA ASN A 298 16.66 -5.97 -40.35
C ASN A 298 17.43 -5.40 -39.14
N HIS A 299 18.51 -6.09 -38.73
CA HIS A 299 19.54 -5.51 -37.88
C HIS A 299 20.46 -4.61 -38.75
N PRO A 300 20.59 -3.31 -38.45
CA PRO A 300 21.75 -2.57 -38.92
C PRO A 300 22.94 -2.96 -38.05
N LYS A 301 23.97 -3.54 -38.68
CA LYS A 301 25.31 -3.60 -38.11
C LYS A 301 25.86 -2.17 -38.05
N ASN A 302 26.01 -1.63 -36.85
CA ASN A 302 26.95 -0.55 -36.60
C ASN A 302 27.92 -1.00 -35.50
N THR A 303 29.14 -1.27 -35.94
CA THR A 303 30.36 -1.31 -35.14
C THR A 303 30.77 0.13 -34.82
N GLU A 304 30.85 0.46 -33.54
CA GLU A 304 31.88 1.31 -32.91
C GLU A 304 31.59 1.34 -31.40
N GLY A 305 32.63 1.23 -30.57
CA GLY A 305 32.52 1.03 -29.14
C GLY A 305 31.96 2.25 -28.40
N GLU A 306 30.64 2.36 -28.34
CA GLU A 306 29.97 3.16 -27.32
C GLU A 306 30.10 2.43 -25.98
N ASN A 307 30.83 3.06 -25.07
CA ASN A 307 30.77 2.71 -23.66
C ASN A 307 29.37 3.12 -23.17
N ILE A 308 28.36 2.27 -23.44
CA ILE A 308 26.97 2.48 -23.02
C ILE A 308 27.00 2.48 -21.50
N THR A 309 27.10 3.67 -20.90
CA THR A 309 26.85 3.85 -19.48
C THR A 309 25.40 3.42 -19.27
N LYS A 310 25.21 2.24 -18.68
CA LYS A 310 23.88 1.70 -18.42
C LYS A 310 23.09 2.74 -17.62
N ALA A 311 21.92 3.14 -18.12
CA ALA A 311 21.05 4.10 -17.45
C ALA A 311 20.76 3.62 -16.01
N ILE A 312 20.75 4.53 -15.03
CA ILE A 312 20.59 4.17 -13.60
C ILE A 312 19.18 3.66 -13.24
N GLY A 313 18.24 3.76 -14.17
CA GLY A 313 16.85 3.36 -14.07
C GLY A 313 16.10 3.55 -15.40
N ARG A 314 14.88 3.04 -15.49
CA ARG A 314 14.02 3.10 -16.70
C ARG A 314 13.29 4.43 -16.88
N TYR A 315 13.17 5.24 -15.83
CA TYR A 315 12.43 6.50 -15.87
C TYR A 315 13.38 7.70 -16.00
N PRO A 316 12.93 8.79 -16.65
CA PRO A 316 13.73 10.02 -16.77
C PRO A 316 14.11 10.58 -15.40
N ILE A 317 15.34 11.09 -15.28
CA ILE A 317 15.78 11.80 -14.08
C ILE A 317 15.44 13.28 -14.27
N PRO A 318 14.61 13.89 -13.40
CA PRO A 318 14.33 15.32 -13.49
C PRO A 318 15.60 16.16 -13.29
N LYS A 319 15.67 17.31 -13.95
CA LYS A 319 16.73 18.28 -13.69
C LYS A 319 16.51 18.88 -12.29
N LYS A 320 17.60 19.18 -11.57
CA LYS A 320 17.53 19.85 -10.25
C LYS A 320 16.72 21.15 -10.30
N THR A 321 16.77 21.89 -11.41
CA THR A 321 16.01 23.15 -11.62
C THR A 321 14.51 22.98 -11.65
N ASP A 322 14.03 21.77 -11.98
CA ASP A 322 12.62 21.46 -12.15
C ASP A 322 12.04 20.80 -10.88
N LEU A 323 12.89 20.54 -9.89
CA LEU A 323 12.51 19.90 -8.63
C LEU A 323 12.14 20.93 -7.56
N PRO A 324 11.17 20.59 -6.68
CA PRO A 324 10.89 21.38 -5.48
C PRO A 324 12.13 21.56 -4.60
N TYR A 325 12.26 22.75 -4.00
CA TYR A 325 13.43 23.13 -3.18
C TYR A 325 13.75 22.12 -2.07
N ASP A 326 12.72 21.63 -1.35
CA ASP A 326 12.88 20.68 -0.25
C ASP A 326 13.49 19.34 -0.68
N ILE A 327 13.21 18.90 -1.92
CA ILE A 327 13.81 17.68 -2.48
C ILE A 327 15.27 17.93 -2.86
N VAL A 328 15.56 19.08 -3.49
CA VAL A 328 16.94 19.46 -3.85
C VAL A 328 17.81 19.59 -2.59
N GLU A 329 17.31 20.29 -1.58
CA GLU A 329 17.99 20.45 -0.28
C GLU A 329 18.30 19.10 0.35
N LEU A 330 17.33 18.18 0.42
CA LEU A 330 17.56 16.83 0.94
C LEU A 330 18.61 16.05 0.13
N MET A 331 18.57 16.15 -1.20
CA MET A 331 19.55 15.48 -2.08
C MET A 331 20.97 16.02 -1.85
N GLU A 332 21.11 17.34 -1.72
CA GLU A 332 22.41 18.00 -1.48
C GLU A 332 22.96 17.68 -0.09
N GLU A 333 22.11 17.71 0.94
CA GLU A 333 22.50 17.25 2.26
C GLU A 333 23.01 15.81 2.24
N MET A 334 22.34 14.95 1.47
CA MET A 334 22.72 13.54 1.41
C MET A 334 24.02 13.30 0.66
N GLU A 335 24.23 14.05 -0.42
CA GLU A 335 25.48 14.06 -1.18
C GLU A 335 26.65 14.54 -0.31
N VAL A 336 26.46 15.60 0.48
CA VAL A 336 27.47 16.09 1.44
C VAL A 336 27.75 15.05 2.53
N LYS A 337 26.72 14.43 3.10
CA LYS A 337 26.86 13.46 4.20
C LYS A 337 27.55 12.16 3.78
N THR A 338 27.28 11.67 2.57
CA THR A 338 27.75 10.35 2.12
C THR A 338 28.89 10.41 1.10
N GLY A 339 29.14 11.58 0.50
CA GLY A 339 30.16 11.80 -0.52
C GLY A 339 29.70 11.53 -1.96
N PHE A 340 28.47 11.07 -2.14
CA PHE A 340 27.82 10.88 -3.45
C PHE A 340 26.30 10.87 -3.25
N LEU A 341 25.51 11.10 -4.29
CA LEU A 341 24.06 10.98 -4.20
C LEU A 341 23.59 9.55 -4.56
N PRO A 342 22.96 8.79 -3.64
CA PRO A 342 22.42 7.47 -3.96
C PRO A 342 21.36 7.53 -5.06
N ASN A 343 21.42 6.60 -6.01
CA ASN A 343 20.58 6.64 -7.22
C ASN A 343 19.07 6.58 -6.93
N VAL A 344 18.65 5.99 -5.80
CA VAL A 344 17.24 6.00 -5.37
C VAL A 344 16.69 7.43 -5.27
N PHE A 345 17.47 8.38 -4.78
CA PHE A 345 17.04 9.78 -4.70
C PHE A 345 16.81 10.38 -6.08
N LYS A 346 17.67 10.05 -7.05
CA LYS A 346 17.60 10.58 -8.42
C LYS A 346 16.37 10.06 -9.16
N VAL A 347 16.13 8.75 -9.10
CA VAL A 347 15.04 8.11 -9.85
C VAL A 347 13.69 8.38 -9.19
N MET A 348 13.59 8.31 -7.85
CA MET A 348 12.34 8.58 -7.14
C MET A 348 11.90 10.05 -7.27
N ALA A 349 12.83 10.99 -7.50
CA ALA A 349 12.51 12.40 -7.72
C ALA A 349 11.60 12.63 -8.94
N HIS A 350 11.49 11.66 -9.87
CA HIS A 350 10.49 11.65 -10.95
C HIS A 350 9.05 11.82 -10.43
N ARG A 351 8.76 11.33 -9.22
CA ARG A 351 7.47 11.50 -8.53
C ARG A 351 7.65 12.20 -7.18
N PRO A 352 7.71 13.54 -7.14
CA PRO A 352 7.99 14.31 -5.91
C PRO A 352 7.09 13.98 -4.71
N ALA A 353 5.81 13.68 -4.93
CA ALA A 353 4.89 13.31 -3.85
C ALA A 353 5.20 11.91 -3.27
N GLU A 354 5.45 10.93 -4.15
CA GLU A 354 5.83 9.57 -3.73
C GLU A 354 7.22 9.54 -3.10
N PHE A 355 8.18 10.32 -3.63
CA PHE A 355 9.49 10.53 -3.03
C PHE A 355 9.38 10.95 -1.55
N ARG A 356 8.58 11.98 -1.27
CA ARG A 356 8.39 12.48 0.10
C ARG A 356 7.78 11.43 1.00
N ALA A 357 6.72 10.75 0.53
CA ALA A 357 6.06 9.71 1.30
C ALA A 357 7.00 8.54 1.60
N PHE A 358 7.80 8.12 0.62
CA PHE A 358 8.78 7.04 0.74
C PHE A 358 9.85 7.35 1.79
N PHE A 359 10.49 8.52 1.70
CA PHE A 359 11.54 8.88 2.66
C PHE A 359 11.00 9.23 4.05
N ALA A 360 9.78 9.78 4.15
CA ALA A 360 9.12 9.98 5.43
C ALA A 360 8.86 8.63 6.13
N TYR A 361 8.35 7.63 5.39
CA TYR A 361 8.14 6.29 5.92
C TYR A 361 9.46 5.62 6.32
N TYR A 362 10.47 5.66 5.45
CA TYR A 362 11.81 5.14 5.75
C TYR A 362 12.36 5.74 7.06
N ASN A 363 12.25 7.06 7.23
CA ASN A 363 12.74 7.73 8.43
C ASN A 363 11.97 7.30 9.69
N ALA A 364 10.64 7.14 9.60
CA ALA A 364 9.81 6.74 10.74
C ALA A 364 10.22 5.38 11.33
N ILE A 365 10.63 4.42 10.48
CA ILE A 365 11.02 3.07 10.94
C ILE A 365 12.51 2.94 11.22
N MET A 366 13.37 3.58 10.42
CA MET A 366 14.83 3.41 10.54
C MET A 366 15.43 4.28 11.64
N ASN A 367 14.93 5.51 11.80
CA ASN A 367 15.49 6.48 12.76
C ASN A 367 14.78 6.46 14.12
N LYS A 368 13.82 5.54 14.33
CA LYS A 368 13.24 5.29 15.64
C LYS A 368 14.35 4.97 16.66
N GLU A 369 14.37 5.75 17.75
CA GLU A 369 15.37 5.66 18.82
C GLU A 369 14.99 4.68 19.95
N THR A 370 13.73 4.24 19.97
CA THR A 370 13.22 3.25 20.92
C THR A 370 13.25 1.84 20.34
N GLY A 371 13.19 0.83 21.22
CA GLY A 371 13.30 -0.59 20.88
C GLY A 371 14.71 -1.15 21.10
N ASN A 372 14.84 -2.46 20.98
CA ASN A 372 16.07 -3.22 21.25
C ASN A 372 16.84 -3.57 19.97
N LEU A 373 16.38 -3.13 18.80
CA LEU A 373 17.08 -3.31 17.52
C LEU A 373 18.21 -2.29 17.34
N SER A 374 19.42 -2.77 17.13
CA SER A 374 20.54 -1.93 16.71
C SER A 374 20.39 -1.49 15.26
N LYS A 375 21.12 -0.44 14.85
CA LYS A 375 21.19 -0.06 13.42
C LYS A 375 21.71 -1.21 12.54
N ALA A 376 22.61 -2.03 13.07
CA ALA A 376 23.09 -3.23 12.37
C ALA A 376 21.97 -4.25 12.19
N ASP A 377 21.16 -4.52 13.22
CA ASP A 377 20.01 -5.43 13.14
C ASP A 377 19.02 -4.96 12.06
N LYS A 378 18.70 -3.65 12.05
CA LYS A 378 17.79 -3.06 11.06
C LYS A 378 18.32 -3.26 9.63
N GLU A 379 19.59 -2.96 9.37
CA GLU A 379 20.19 -3.18 8.04
C GLU A 379 20.28 -4.67 7.67
N LEU A 380 20.51 -5.56 8.64
CA LEU A 380 20.59 -7.00 8.41
C LEU A 380 19.24 -7.58 7.96
N ILE A 381 18.14 -7.12 8.55
CA ILE A 381 16.77 -7.42 8.10
C ILE A 381 16.60 -7.00 6.63
N ILE A 382 17.07 -5.80 6.29
CA ILE A 382 16.94 -5.27 4.93
C ILE A 382 17.72 -6.12 3.93
N VAL A 383 18.95 -6.51 4.26
CA VAL A 383 19.75 -7.40 3.41
C VAL A 383 19.03 -8.72 3.18
N ALA A 384 18.60 -9.41 4.24
CA ALA A 384 17.95 -10.72 4.12
C ALA A 384 16.65 -10.66 3.31
N THR A 385 15.79 -9.67 3.57
CA THR A 385 14.52 -9.48 2.84
C THR A 385 14.76 -9.16 1.36
N SER A 386 15.76 -8.32 1.06
CA SER A 386 16.12 -7.94 -0.30
C SER A 386 16.69 -9.11 -1.11
N ILE A 387 17.32 -10.08 -0.45
CA ILE A 387 17.80 -11.31 -1.10
C ILE A 387 16.64 -12.23 -1.48
N VAL A 388 15.66 -12.40 -0.60
CA VAL A 388 14.44 -13.18 -0.91
C VAL A 388 13.65 -12.56 -2.06
N ASN A 389 13.62 -11.23 -2.16
CA ASN A 389 13.00 -10.52 -3.29
C ASN A 389 13.95 -10.31 -4.48
N HIS A 390 15.17 -10.87 -4.45
CA HIS A 390 16.18 -10.76 -5.51
C HIS A 390 16.52 -9.32 -5.95
N CYS A 391 16.50 -8.33 -5.06
CA CYS A 391 16.69 -6.91 -5.38
C CYS A 391 18.16 -6.47 -5.30
N PRO A 392 18.88 -6.29 -6.43
CA PRO A 392 20.32 -6.01 -6.39
C PRO A 392 20.65 -4.67 -5.76
N TYR A 393 19.83 -3.63 -6.01
CA TYR A 393 20.05 -2.31 -5.44
C TYR A 393 20.08 -2.36 -3.91
N CYS A 394 19.02 -2.89 -3.31
CA CYS A 394 18.87 -2.91 -1.86
C CYS A 394 19.89 -3.85 -1.22
N VAL A 395 20.19 -5.01 -1.83
CA VAL A 395 21.25 -5.90 -1.36
C VAL A 395 22.57 -5.16 -1.28
N ILE A 396 22.99 -4.47 -2.34
CA ILE A 396 24.30 -3.81 -2.38
C ILE A 396 24.34 -2.59 -1.43
N ALA A 397 23.33 -1.73 -1.47
CA ALA A 397 23.28 -0.52 -0.65
C ALA A 397 23.21 -0.84 0.85
N HIS A 398 22.30 -1.73 1.26
CA HIS A 398 22.10 -2.05 2.68
C HIS A 398 23.15 -3.02 3.22
N SER A 399 23.81 -3.82 2.37
CA SER A 399 25.02 -4.54 2.80
C SER A 399 26.15 -3.56 3.17
N ALA A 400 26.28 -2.45 2.44
CA ALA A 400 27.27 -1.41 2.78
C ALA A 400 26.99 -0.76 4.12
N LEU A 401 25.72 -0.40 4.38
CA LEU A 401 25.30 0.18 5.65
C LEU A 401 25.43 -0.83 6.79
N HIS A 402 25.03 -2.08 6.58
CA HIS A 402 25.22 -3.16 7.53
C HIS A 402 26.69 -3.30 7.92
N ARG A 403 27.63 -3.35 6.96
CA ARG A 403 29.08 -3.41 7.24
C ARG A 403 29.55 -2.23 8.09
N ILE A 404 29.05 -1.02 7.78
CA ILE A 404 29.39 0.19 8.54
C ILE A 404 28.91 0.09 10.00
N TYR A 405 27.69 -0.36 10.24
CA TYR A 405 27.13 -0.38 11.60
C TYR A 405 27.61 -1.59 12.40
N SER A 406 27.61 -2.79 11.81
CA SER A 406 28.01 -4.03 12.49
C SER A 406 29.53 -4.15 12.70
N LYS A 407 30.33 -3.44 11.89
CA LYS A 407 31.80 -3.64 11.79
C LYS A 407 32.19 -5.06 11.35
N LYS A 408 31.25 -5.83 10.78
CA LYS A 408 31.48 -7.17 10.21
C LYS A 408 31.56 -7.05 8.68
N PRO A 409 32.76 -6.98 8.07
CA PRO A 409 32.91 -6.66 6.64
C PRO A 409 32.37 -7.74 5.69
N ILE A 410 32.19 -8.98 6.16
CA ILE A 410 31.79 -10.12 5.31
C ILE A 410 30.39 -10.69 5.62
N LEU A 411 29.79 -10.35 6.77
CA LEU A 411 28.55 -11.02 7.22
C LEU A 411 27.38 -10.80 6.25
N ALA A 412 27.22 -9.59 5.73
CA ALA A 412 26.15 -9.30 4.75
C ALA A 412 26.32 -10.11 3.46
N ASP A 413 27.56 -10.38 3.03
CA ASP A 413 27.83 -11.19 1.84
C ASP A 413 27.49 -12.68 2.12
N GLN A 414 27.79 -13.18 3.32
CA GLN A 414 27.38 -14.54 3.74
C GLN A 414 25.85 -14.68 3.76
N VAL A 415 25.16 -13.70 4.35
CA VAL A 415 23.69 -13.65 4.38
C VAL A 415 23.10 -13.62 2.98
N ALA A 416 23.74 -12.88 2.07
CA ALA A 416 23.32 -12.80 0.67
C ALA A 416 23.40 -14.13 -0.08
N VAL A 417 24.38 -14.97 0.24
CA VAL A 417 24.52 -16.29 -0.39
C VAL A 417 23.64 -17.33 0.31
N ASN A 418 23.76 -17.44 1.63
CA ASN A 418 22.98 -18.35 2.44
C ASN A 418 22.99 -17.91 3.91
N TRP A 419 21.95 -17.18 4.30
CA TRP A 419 21.79 -16.70 5.67
C TRP A 419 21.78 -17.81 6.72
N LYS A 420 21.39 -19.05 6.41
CA LYS A 420 21.42 -20.16 7.37
C LYS A 420 22.83 -20.69 7.66
N LEU A 421 23.80 -20.38 6.80
CA LEU A 421 25.21 -20.75 6.96
C LEU A 421 26.11 -19.54 7.26
N ALA A 422 25.51 -18.36 7.43
CA ALA A 422 26.24 -17.15 7.77
C ALA A 422 26.65 -17.15 9.25
N ASP A 423 27.68 -16.37 9.59
CA ASP A 423 28.20 -16.24 10.96
C ASP A 423 27.28 -15.36 11.83
N LEU A 424 26.01 -15.75 11.90
CA LEU A 424 24.96 -15.13 12.70
C LEU A 424 24.95 -15.75 14.10
N ASN A 425 24.78 -14.93 15.12
CA ASN A 425 24.44 -15.44 16.45
C ASN A 425 22.94 -15.81 16.53
N ASP A 426 22.54 -16.53 17.57
CA ASP A 426 21.15 -17.00 17.72
C ASP A 426 20.12 -15.86 17.72
N ARG A 427 20.48 -14.69 18.26
CA ARG A 427 19.62 -13.50 18.27
C ARG A 427 19.44 -12.94 16.85
N GLU A 428 20.51 -12.84 16.07
CA GLU A 428 20.47 -12.43 14.65
C GLU A 428 19.67 -13.44 13.81
N MET A 429 19.83 -14.74 14.07
CA MET A 429 19.04 -15.80 13.43
C MET A 429 17.54 -15.65 13.70
N ALA A 430 17.15 -15.42 14.95
CA ALA A 430 15.75 -15.23 15.33
C ALA A 430 15.12 -14.00 14.66
N ILE A 431 15.86 -12.89 14.56
CA ILE A 431 15.43 -11.70 13.80
C ILE A 431 15.15 -12.08 12.35
N LEU A 432 16.09 -12.78 11.69
CA LEU A 432 15.97 -13.11 10.27
C LEU A 432 14.87 -14.13 10.00
N ASP A 433 14.69 -15.14 10.86
CA ASP A 433 13.59 -16.09 10.74
C ASP A 433 12.23 -15.37 10.74
N PHE A 434 12.03 -14.43 11.68
CA PHE A 434 10.79 -13.65 11.76
C PHE A 434 10.62 -12.72 10.56
N ALA A 435 11.66 -11.95 10.23
CA ALA A 435 11.63 -11.03 9.09
C ALA A 435 11.34 -11.75 7.77
N LEU A 436 11.97 -12.91 7.53
CA LEU A 436 11.80 -13.64 6.28
C LEU A 436 10.42 -14.30 6.17
N ALA A 437 9.81 -14.73 7.29
CA ALA A 437 8.42 -15.18 7.30
C ALA A 437 7.47 -14.06 6.86
N ILE A 438 7.65 -12.85 7.41
CA ILE A 438 6.88 -11.67 7.01
C ILE A 438 7.16 -11.30 5.55
N CYS A 439 8.42 -11.32 5.12
CA CYS A 439 8.81 -11.02 3.75
C CYS A 439 8.15 -11.94 2.73
N ARG A 440 7.92 -13.21 3.06
CA ARG A 440 7.24 -14.18 2.20
C ARG A 440 5.72 -14.11 2.25
N ALA A 441 5.17 -13.24 3.12
CA ALA A 441 3.75 -13.21 3.44
C ALA A 441 3.25 -14.55 4.00
N ASP A 442 4.09 -15.22 4.81
CA ASP A 442 3.73 -16.46 5.50
C ASP A 442 2.66 -16.19 6.58
N ASN A 443 1.99 -17.24 7.04
CA ASN A 443 1.06 -17.16 8.15
C ASN A 443 1.82 -16.96 9.48
N ILE A 444 1.73 -15.75 10.06
CA ILE A 444 2.45 -15.41 11.29
C ILE A 444 1.69 -15.89 12.53
N THR A 445 2.29 -16.85 13.22
CA THR A 445 1.72 -17.51 14.41
C THR A 445 2.38 -17.03 15.70
N GLU A 446 1.82 -17.42 16.85
CA GLU A 446 2.39 -17.12 18.16
C GLU A 446 3.77 -17.74 18.39
N GLU A 447 4.06 -18.89 17.76
CA GLU A 447 5.38 -19.54 17.82
C GLU A 447 6.50 -18.61 17.30
N HIS A 448 6.20 -17.82 16.28
CA HIS A 448 7.14 -16.85 15.72
C HIS A 448 7.54 -15.78 16.75
N PHE A 449 6.57 -15.29 17.53
CA PHE A 449 6.82 -14.32 18.60
C PHE A 449 7.56 -14.96 19.77
N GLN A 450 7.20 -16.18 20.16
CA GLN A 450 7.88 -16.90 21.24
C GLN A 450 9.37 -17.14 20.94
N LYS A 451 9.72 -17.40 19.67
CA LYS A 451 11.12 -17.50 19.24
C LYS A 451 11.86 -16.18 19.42
N LEU A 452 11.24 -15.05 19.12
CA LEU A 452 11.83 -13.73 19.37
C LEU A 452 11.98 -13.46 20.89
N GLU A 453 10.94 -13.75 21.67
CA GLU A 453 10.91 -13.55 23.13
C GLU A 453 12.01 -14.38 23.84
N ALA A 454 12.30 -15.58 23.35
CA ALA A 454 13.41 -16.42 23.85
C ALA A 454 14.79 -15.75 23.70
N HIS A 455 14.92 -14.76 22.80
CA HIS A 455 16.14 -13.97 22.59
C HIS A 455 16.03 -12.54 23.12
N GLY A 456 15.05 -12.27 23.99
CA GLY A 456 14.91 -10.99 24.71
C GLY A 456 14.23 -9.88 23.91
N PHE A 457 13.57 -10.20 22.79
CA PHE A 457 12.74 -9.25 22.06
C PHE A 457 11.33 -9.21 22.63
N ASP A 458 10.73 -8.02 22.65
CA ASP A 458 9.33 -7.86 23.01
C ASP A 458 8.42 -7.70 21.76
N ARG A 459 7.14 -7.42 22.00
CA ARG A 459 6.16 -7.22 20.92
C ARG A 459 6.39 -5.94 20.13
N GLU A 460 7.05 -4.95 20.73
CA GLU A 460 7.40 -3.70 20.08
C GLU A 460 8.56 -3.93 19.11
N ASP A 461 9.56 -4.71 19.52
CA ASP A 461 10.64 -5.16 18.66
C ASP A 461 10.13 -6.00 17.49
N ALA A 462 9.20 -6.93 17.75
CA ALA A 462 8.58 -7.73 16.70
C ALA A 462 7.85 -6.84 15.67
N TRP A 463 7.14 -5.80 16.13
CA TRP A 463 6.55 -4.82 15.21
C TRP A 463 7.61 -4.11 14.38
N ASP A 464 8.73 -3.69 14.98
CA ASP A 464 9.81 -3.01 14.26
C ASP A 464 10.43 -3.92 13.19
N ILE A 465 10.70 -5.20 13.50
CA ILE A 465 11.17 -6.19 12.53
C ILE A 465 10.15 -6.35 11.39
N GLY A 466 8.87 -6.46 11.73
CA GLY A 466 7.78 -6.61 10.78
C GLY A 466 7.60 -5.40 9.86
N SER A 467 7.62 -4.19 10.41
CA SER A 467 7.52 -2.94 9.65
C SER A 467 8.70 -2.73 8.71
N ILE A 468 9.94 -3.03 9.15
CA ILE A 468 11.12 -2.97 8.28
C ILE A 468 11.00 -3.99 7.15
N SER A 469 10.65 -5.24 7.46
CA SER A 469 10.47 -6.27 6.43
C SER A 469 9.36 -5.93 5.43
N ALA A 470 8.24 -5.38 5.90
CA ALA A 470 7.11 -5.00 5.06
C ALA A 470 7.48 -3.81 4.15
N PHE A 471 8.11 -2.77 4.69
CA PHE A 471 8.55 -1.61 3.91
C PHE A 471 9.55 -2.01 2.83
N PHE A 472 10.50 -2.89 3.13
CA PHE A 472 11.45 -3.34 2.13
C PHE A 472 10.87 -4.31 1.11
N ALA A 473 9.80 -5.05 1.43
CA ALA A 473 9.03 -5.75 0.42
C ALA A 473 8.43 -4.78 -0.63
N MET A 474 7.97 -3.60 -0.23
CA MET A 474 7.57 -2.53 -1.18
C MET A 474 8.79 -1.94 -1.90
N SER A 475 9.81 -1.52 -1.17
CA SER A 475 11.01 -0.87 -1.73
C SER A 475 11.69 -1.73 -2.81
N ASN A 476 11.81 -3.04 -2.58
CA ASN A 476 12.39 -3.96 -3.56
C ASN A 476 11.58 -4.03 -4.86
N ARG A 477 10.24 -4.00 -4.76
CA ARG A 477 9.34 -4.03 -5.92
C ARG A 477 9.38 -2.72 -6.72
N LEU A 478 9.50 -1.58 -6.02
CA LEU A 478 9.77 -0.29 -6.66
C LEU A 478 11.13 -0.29 -7.37
N ALA A 479 12.18 -0.80 -6.73
CA ALA A 479 13.50 -0.89 -7.32
C ALA A 479 13.52 -1.75 -8.60
N HIS A 480 12.77 -2.87 -8.62
CA HIS A 480 12.59 -3.69 -9.82
C HIS A 480 11.81 -2.97 -10.92
N LEU A 481 10.69 -2.33 -10.55
CA LEU A 481 9.85 -1.56 -11.47
C LEU A 481 10.67 -0.49 -12.22
N ILE A 482 11.53 0.23 -11.50
CA ILE A 482 12.32 1.33 -12.05
C ILE A 482 13.71 0.89 -12.56
N ASP A 483 14.05 -0.41 -12.51
CA ASP A 483 15.38 -0.98 -12.83
C ASP A 483 16.53 -0.24 -12.16
N LEU A 484 16.40 -0.03 -10.85
CA LEU A 484 17.34 0.81 -10.11
C LEU A 484 18.72 0.16 -10.00
N HIS A 485 19.76 0.79 -10.55
CA HIS A 485 21.14 0.30 -10.41
C HIS A 485 21.87 0.92 -9.23
N PRO A 486 22.59 0.13 -8.41
CA PRO A 486 23.33 0.64 -7.26
C PRO A 486 24.53 1.47 -7.71
N ASN A 487 24.83 2.49 -6.91
CA ASN A 487 26.06 3.26 -7.04
C ASN A 487 27.30 2.36 -6.86
N PRO A 488 28.36 2.49 -7.68
CA PRO A 488 29.61 1.75 -7.52
C PRO A 488 30.22 1.87 -6.10
N GLU A 489 30.05 3.02 -5.46
CA GLU A 489 30.55 3.32 -4.12
C GLU A 489 30.04 2.34 -3.06
N PHE A 490 28.79 1.87 -3.17
CA PHE A 490 28.22 0.92 -2.21
C PHE A 490 28.92 -0.44 -2.25
N TYR A 491 29.50 -0.85 -3.39
CA TYR A 491 30.19 -2.13 -3.49
C TYR A 491 31.42 -2.21 -2.59
N ILE A 492 32.17 -1.11 -2.46
CA ILE A 492 33.41 -1.05 -1.67
C ILE A 492 33.19 -0.51 -0.26
N MET A 493 32.11 0.24 -0.05
CA MET A 493 31.84 0.90 1.22
C MET A 493 31.73 -0.11 2.37
N GLY A 494 32.52 0.14 3.43
CA GLY A 494 32.57 -0.69 4.64
C GLY A 494 33.34 -2.01 4.51
N ARG A 495 33.97 -2.30 3.37
CA ARG A 495 34.77 -3.54 3.19
C ARG A 495 36.16 -3.47 3.85
N ILE A 496 36.81 -2.32 3.76
CA ILE A 496 38.14 -2.10 4.36
C ILE A 496 37.95 -1.23 5.61
N PRO A 497 38.45 -1.66 6.79
CA PRO A 497 38.45 -0.82 7.98
C PRO A 497 39.20 0.49 7.69
N ARG A 498 38.59 1.64 8.03
CA ARG A 498 39.32 2.92 7.93
C ARG A 498 40.50 2.89 8.89
N GLU A 499 41.71 3.14 8.39
CA GLU A 499 42.88 3.37 9.24
C GLU A 499 42.55 4.49 10.23
N LYS A 500 42.80 4.25 11.52
CA LYS A 500 42.73 5.32 12.51
C LYS A 500 43.79 6.34 12.11
N LYS A 501 43.38 7.55 11.72
CA LYS A 501 44.31 8.68 11.67
C LYS A 501 44.97 8.78 13.05
N THR A 502 46.21 8.33 13.15
CA THR A 502 47.07 8.66 14.27
C THR A 502 47.11 10.18 14.30
N SER A 503 46.59 10.78 15.36
CA SER A 503 46.80 12.19 15.65
C SER A 503 48.32 12.40 15.69
N SER A 504 48.87 12.97 14.63
CA SER A 504 50.20 13.53 14.66
C SER A 504 50.18 14.60 15.74
N SER A 505 50.88 14.28 16.83
CA SER A 505 51.15 15.12 18.00
C SER A 505 51.67 16.50 17.64
#